data_AF-A0A7V9NUH6-F1
#
_entry.id   AF-A0A7V9NUH6-F1
#
_cell.length_a   1.000
_cell.length_b   1.000
_cell.length_c   1.000
_cell.angle_alpha   90.00
_cell.angle_beta   90.00
_cell.angle_gamma   90.00
#
_symmetry.space_group_name_H-M   'P 1'
#
loop_
_entity.id
_entity.type
_entity.pdbx_description
1 polymer ?
#
loop_
_entity_poly.entity_id
_entity_poly.type
_entity_poly.pdbx_seq_one_letter_code
_entity_poly.pdbx_strand_id
1 'polypeptide(L)'
;MVGFDQQVVHYDRDPRFAGESKYSYRKLAQLAIDGVLSFSVVPLRLASLLGLLVSMAAALAVPVVVVLRLAGLYHLTGIASIHILVLVLGGMQLVCLGVIGEYVGRAYEETKRRLVYITLERSPNQ
;
A
#
# COMPACT_ATOMS: atom_id res chain seq x y z
N MET A 1 1.56 -17.39 6.39
CA MET A 1 2.18 -18.73 6.50
C MET A 1 1.80 -19.31 7.86
N VAL A 2 1.36 -20.57 7.91
CA VAL A 2 0.86 -21.18 9.15
C VAL A 2 1.99 -21.77 10.02
N GLY A 3 3.23 -21.77 9.51
CA GLY A 3 4.44 -22.08 10.29
C GLY A 3 4.72 -23.56 10.54
N PHE A 4 3.90 -24.46 10.00
CA PHE A 4 4.10 -25.91 10.11
C PHE A 4 5.23 -26.42 9.21
N ASP A 5 5.75 -27.59 9.55
CA ASP A 5 6.71 -28.32 8.73
C ASP A 5 6.09 -28.68 7.38
N GLN A 6 6.75 -28.29 6.30
CA GLN A 6 6.27 -28.48 4.93
C GLN A 6 7.26 -29.35 4.17
N GLN A 7 6.79 -30.50 3.69
CA GLN A 7 7.55 -31.35 2.79
C GLN A 7 7.06 -31.18 1.36
N VAL A 8 7.97 -30.84 0.45
CA VAL A 8 7.67 -30.71 -0.98
C VAL A 8 7.91 -32.05 -1.66
N VAL A 9 6.87 -32.62 -2.26
CA VAL A 9 6.99 -33.82 -3.10
C VAL A 9 7.12 -33.38 -4.55
N HIS A 10 8.30 -33.60 -5.13
CA HIS A 10 8.54 -33.32 -6.53
C HIS A 10 7.81 -34.38 -7.38
N TYR A 11 7.03 -33.91 -8.34
CA TYR A 11 6.34 -34.74 -9.31
C TYR A 11 6.58 -34.13 -10.69
N ASP A 12 7.14 -34.94 -11.60
CA ASP A 12 7.32 -34.54 -12.98
C ASP A 12 5.98 -34.70 -13.71
N ARG A 13 5.52 -33.63 -14.35
CA ARG A 13 4.21 -33.58 -15.01
C ARG A 13 4.43 -33.49 -16.50
N ASP A 14 3.75 -34.37 -17.24
CA ASP A 14 3.74 -34.28 -18.69
C ASP A 14 3.26 -32.89 -19.19
N PRO A 15 3.81 -32.41 -20.31
CA PRO A 15 3.38 -31.16 -20.93
C PRO A 15 1.87 -31.18 -21.16
N ARG A 16 1.21 -30.04 -20.89
CA ARG A 16 -0.25 -29.94 -21.03
C ARG A 16 -0.67 -30.21 -22.47
N PHE A 17 -1.62 -31.14 -22.64
CA PHE A 17 -2.15 -31.52 -23.95
C PHE A 17 -2.93 -30.38 -24.63
N ALA A 18 -3.50 -29.45 -23.86
CA ALA A 18 -4.18 -28.25 -24.34
C ALA A 18 -4.34 -27.19 -23.24
N GLY A 19 -4.56 -25.93 -23.65
CA GLY A 19 -4.94 -24.80 -22.79
C GLY A 19 -3.79 -23.84 -22.47
N GLU A 20 -4.11 -22.55 -22.33
CA GLU A 20 -3.12 -21.53 -21.95
C GLU A 20 -2.87 -21.51 -20.43
N SER A 21 -1.69 -21.04 -20.04
CA SER A 21 -1.39 -20.80 -18.62
C SER A 21 -2.39 -19.83 -18.00
N LYS A 22 -3.13 -20.29 -16.98
CA LYS A 22 -3.95 -19.40 -16.13
C LYS A 22 -3.11 -18.35 -15.40
N TYR A 23 -1.80 -18.55 -15.29
CA TYR A 23 -0.84 -17.65 -14.67
C TYR A 23 -0.07 -16.89 -15.74
N SER A 24 -0.56 -15.69 -16.08
CA SER A 24 0.21 -14.67 -16.77
C SER A 24 1.16 -14.00 -15.79
N TYR A 25 2.31 -13.51 -16.26
CA TYR A 25 3.23 -12.69 -15.48
C TYR A 25 2.53 -11.54 -14.73
N ARG A 26 1.50 -10.93 -15.34
CA ARG A 26 0.69 -9.89 -14.67
C ARG A 26 -0.08 -10.41 -13.45
N LYS A 27 -0.68 -11.61 -13.56
CA LYS A 27 -1.41 -12.25 -12.46
C LYS A 27 -0.48 -12.69 -11.34
N LEU A 28 0.74 -13.13 -11.69
CA LEU A 28 1.78 -13.47 -10.70
C LEU A 28 2.25 -12.22 -9.94
N ALA A 29 2.48 -11.10 -10.65
CA ALA A 29 2.85 -9.83 -10.02
C ALA A 29 1.75 -9.31 -9.09
N GLN A 30 0.49 -9.39 -9.53
CA GLN A 30 -0.67 -9.00 -8.71
C GLN A 30 -0.80 -9.87 -7.45
N LEU A 31 -0.60 -11.20 -7.58
CA LEU A 31 -0.59 -12.12 -6.45
C LEU A 31 0.54 -11.81 -5.44
N ALA A 32 1.72 -11.42 -5.94
CA ALA A 32 2.83 -11.03 -5.07
C ALA A 32 2.55 -9.72 -4.32
N ILE A 33 1.98 -8.72 -5.00
CA ILE A 33 1.56 -7.45 -4.38
C ILE A 33 0.50 -7.72 -3.32
N ASP A 34 -0.53 -8.51 -3.64
CA ASP A 34 -1.58 -8.89 -2.69
C ASP A 34 -1.02 -9.66 -1.49
N GLY A 35 -0.01 -10.51 -1.69
CA GLY A 35 0.70 -11.21 -0.63
C GLY A 35 1.44 -10.26 0.31
N VAL A 36 2.21 -9.31 -0.24
CA VAL A 36 2.94 -8.31 0.57
C VAL A 36 1.97 -7.41 1.33
N LEU A 37 0.89 -6.95 0.70
CA LEU A 37 -0.10 -6.07 1.32
C LEU A 37 -0.97 -6.80 2.37
N SER A 38 -1.32 -8.07 2.14
CA SER A 38 -2.15 -8.86 3.07
C SER A 38 -1.41 -9.28 4.34
N PHE A 39 -0.12 -9.59 4.23
CA PHE A 39 0.65 -10.17 5.34
C PHE A 39 1.62 -9.19 5.99
N SER A 40 1.66 -7.92 5.58
CA SER A 40 2.60 -6.94 6.15
C SER A 40 2.01 -5.55 6.27
N VAL A 41 2.26 -4.91 7.42
CA VAL A 41 2.03 -3.47 7.68
C VAL A 41 3.22 -2.58 7.26
N VAL A 42 4.18 -3.17 6.54
CA VAL A 42 5.40 -2.50 6.08
C VAL A 42 5.13 -1.29 5.17
N PRO A 43 4.26 -1.38 4.13
CA PRO A 43 3.93 -0.23 3.30
C PRO A 43 3.32 0.94 4.09
N LEU A 44 2.42 0.61 5.02
CA LEU A 44 1.78 1.60 5.90
C LEU A 44 2.82 2.30 6.78
N ARG A 45 3.72 1.53 7.42
CA ARG A 45 4.82 2.08 8.23
C ARG A 45 5.78 2.95 7.43
N LEU A 46 6.12 2.57 6.21
CA LEU A 46 6.98 3.36 5.32
C LEU A 46 6.32 4.69 4.97
N ALA A 47 5.04 4.69 4.60
CA ALA A 47 4.29 5.91 4.31
C ALA A 47 4.25 6.85 5.53
N SER A 48 3.99 6.30 6.73
CA SER A 48 4.01 7.09 7.98
C SER A 48 5.40 7.66 8.31
N LEU A 49 6.46 6.87 8.16
CA LEU A 49 7.83 7.31 8.43
C LEU A 49 8.26 8.42 7.45
N LEU A 50 7.96 8.25 6.16
CA LEU A 50 8.24 9.27 5.15
C LEU A 50 7.49 10.57 5.45
N GLY A 51 6.20 10.48 5.82
CA GLY A 51 5.43 11.64 6.24
C GLY A 51 6.03 12.36 7.46
N LEU A 52 6.49 11.60 8.45
CA LEU A 52 7.15 12.16 9.64
C LEU A 52 8.46 12.88 9.30
N LEU A 53 9.30 12.28 8.45
CA LEU A 53 10.57 12.89 8.02
C LEU A 53 10.34 14.20 7.27
N VAL A 54 9.37 14.21 6.34
CA VAL A 54 9.01 15.42 5.58
C VAL A 54 8.43 16.50 6.50
N SER A 55 7.57 16.12 7.45
CA SER A 55 7.02 17.06 8.43
C SER A 55 8.10 17.68 9.31
N MET A 56 9.06 16.88 9.78
CA MET A 56 10.17 17.36 10.60
C MET A 56 11.10 18.30 9.81
N ALA A 57 11.40 17.97 8.55
CA ALA A 57 12.15 18.85 7.66
C ALA A 57 11.43 20.18 7.41
N ALA A 58 10.11 20.14 7.18
CA ALA A 58 9.29 21.35 7.02
C ALA A 58 9.25 22.19 8.30
N ALA A 59 9.13 21.56 9.48
CA ALA A 59 9.12 22.25 10.77
C ALA A 59 10.42 23.01 11.06
N LEU A 60 11.57 22.52 10.56
CA LEU A 60 12.85 23.21 10.65
C LEU A 60 13.01 24.29 9.56
N ALA A 61 12.54 24.03 8.34
CA ALA A 61 12.68 24.96 7.23
C ALA A 61 11.82 26.23 7.38
N VAL A 62 10.59 26.10 7.90
CA VAL A 62 9.66 27.24 8.08
C VAL A 62 10.26 28.38 8.91
N PRO A 63 10.77 28.17 10.15
CA PRO A 63 11.34 29.26 10.95
C PRO A 63 12.58 29.89 10.28
N VAL A 64 13.41 29.09 9.60
CA VAL A 64 14.57 29.60 8.85
C VAL A 64 14.11 30.57 7.75
N VAL A 65 13.12 30.17 6.94
CA VAL A 65 12.57 31.02 5.87
C VAL A 65 11.91 32.28 6.44
N VAL A 66 11.19 32.16 7.57
CA VAL A 66 10.57 33.32 8.25
C VAL A 66 11.63 34.32 8.69
N VAL A 67 12.72 33.87 9.33
CA VAL A 67 13.81 34.74 9.78
C VAL A 67 14.50 35.43 8.60
N LEU A 68 14.83 34.67 7.54
CA LEU A 68 15.41 35.21 6.30
C LEU A 68 14.53 36.28 5.66
N ARG A 69 13.21 36.09 5.71
CA ARG A 69 12.24 37.05 5.17
C ARG A 69 12.13 38.30 6.02
N LEU A 70 12.14 38.19 7.35
CA LEU A 70 12.14 39.34 8.26
C LEU A 70 13.44 40.16 8.18
N ALA A 71 14.57 39.51 7.89
CA ALA A 71 15.86 40.17 7.68
C ALA A 71 15.98 40.89 6.32
N GLY A 72 14.95 40.81 5.46
CA GLY A 72 14.97 41.45 4.13
C GLY A 72 15.92 40.79 3.12
N LEU A 73 16.51 39.63 3.45
CA LEU A 73 17.52 38.92 2.65
C LEU A 73 16.91 38.00 1.57
N TYR A 74 15.57 37.90 1.50
CA TYR A 74 14.88 36.95 0.63
C TYR A 74 13.84 37.64 -0.26
N HIS A 75 14.09 37.67 -1.57
CA HIS A 75 13.18 38.26 -2.56
C HIS A 75 12.19 37.23 -3.14
N LEU A 76 10.99 37.72 -3.48
CA LEU A 76 9.78 36.96 -3.85
C LEU A 76 9.82 36.28 -5.24
N THR A 77 10.98 35.80 -5.69
CA THR A 77 11.15 35.12 -6.99
C THR A 77 10.85 33.60 -6.96
N GLY A 78 10.16 33.12 -5.93
CA GLY A 78 9.96 31.68 -5.65
C GLY A 78 8.63 31.06 -6.09
N ILE A 79 7.78 31.76 -6.85
CA ILE A 79 6.40 31.30 -7.15
C ILE A 79 6.42 29.94 -7.87
N ALA A 80 7.32 29.72 -8.82
CA ALA A 80 7.45 28.44 -9.52
C ALA A 80 7.91 27.31 -8.57
N SER A 81 8.91 27.58 -7.72
CA SER A 81 9.43 26.62 -6.75
C SER A 81 8.38 26.23 -5.71
N ILE A 82 7.54 27.17 -5.28
CA ILE A 82 6.42 26.90 -4.35
C ILE A 82 5.39 25.99 -5.01
N HIS A 83 4.99 26.25 -6.25
CA HIS A 83 4.04 25.39 -6.96
C HIS A 83 4.57 23.96 -7.13
N ILE A 84 5.84 23.81 -7.53
CA ILE A 84 6.48 22.49 -7.67
C ILE A 84 6.49 21.77 -6.32
N LEU A 85 6.87 22.46 -5.24
CA LEU A 85 6.88 21.87 -3.90
C LEU A 85 5.48 21.43 -3.46
N VAL A 86 4.46 22.25 -3.69
CA VAL A 86 3.06 21.92 -3.37
C VAL A 86 2.57 20.72 -4.18
N LEU A 87 2.88 20.64 -5.47
CA LEU A 87 2.51 19.48 -6.30
C LEU A 87 3.18 18.20 -5.80
N VAL A 88 4.48 18.25 -5.47
CA VAL A 88 5.22 17.09 -4.98
C VAL A 88 4.67 16.63 -3.63
N LEU A 89 4.45 17.56 -2.69
CA LEU A 89 3.89 17.25 -1.38
C LEU A 89 2.44 16.73 -1.50
N GLY A 90 1.62 17.34 -2.36
CA GLY A 90 0.25 16.90 -2.62
C GLY A 90 0.19 15.51 -3.25
N GLY A 91 1.06 15.22 -4.23
CA GLY A 91 1.19 13.88 -4.82
C GLY A 91 1.61 12.83 -3.79
N MET A 92 2.59 13.15 -2.94
CA MET A 92 3.01 12.27 -1.84
C MET A 92 1.88 12.01 -0.84
N GLN A 93 1.09 13.03 -0.48
CA GLN A 93 -0.08 12.88 0.38
C GLN A 93 -1.13 11.97 -0.24
N LEU A 94 -1.43 12.11 -1.54
CA LEU A 94 -2.37 11.23 -2.25
C LEU A 94 -1.91 9.77 -2.26
N VAL A 95 -0.61 9.52 -2.45
CA VAL A 95 -0.03 8.16 -2.34
C VAL A 95 -0.22 7.61 -0.93
N CYS A 96 0.09 8.40 0.11
CA CYS A 96 -0.10 7.98 1.49
C CYS A 96 -1.57 7.66 1.80
N LEU A 97 -2.50 8.49 1.32
CA LEU A 97 -3.94 8.26 1.45
C LEU A 97 -4.39 7.01 0.69
N GLY A 98 -3.83 6.73 -0.49
CA GLY A 98 -4.10 5.49 -1.23
C GLY A 98 -3.70 4.26 -0.45
N VAL A 99 -2.49 4.25 0.14
CA VAL A 99 -2.04 3.16 1.02
C VAL A 99 -2.99 2.99 2.20
N ILE A 100 -3.29 4.08 2.93
CA ILE A 100 -4.22 4.03 4.07
C ILE A 100 -5.60 3.50 3.65
N GLY A 101 -6.13 3.98 2.53
CA GLY A 101 -7.44 3.56 1.99
C GLY A 101 -7.51 2.07 1.70
N GLU A 102 -6.43 1.48 1.19
CA GLU A 102 -6.38 0.03 0.96
C GLU A 102 -6.39 -0.77 2.27
N TYR A 103 -5.66 -0.33 3.30
CA TYR A 103 -5.71 -0.96 4.63
C TYR A 103 -7.08 -0.79 5.30
N VAL A 104 -7.68 0.40 5.22
CA VAL A 104 -9.02 0.66 5.78
C VAL A 104 -10.08 -0.17 5.06
N GLY A 105 -9.99 -0.31 3.73
CA GLY A 105 -10.89 -1.17 2.96
C GLY A 105 -10.83 -2.63 3.38
N ARG A 106 -9.61 -3.16 3.63
CA ARG A 106 -9.42 -4.53 4.15
C ARG A 106 -9.98 -4.69 5.55
N ALA A 107 -9.70 -3.75 6.46
CA ALA A 107 -10.25 -3.76 7.81
C ALA A 107 -11.79 -3.70 7.80
N TYR A 108 -12.36 -2.90 6.89
CA TYR A 108 -13.81 -2.81 6.72
C TYR A 108 -14.42 -4.14 6.26
N GLU A 109 -13.85 -4.80 5.24
CA GLU A 109 -14.32 -6.13 4.81
C GLU A 109 -14.23 -7.18 5.92
N GLU A 110 -13.20 -7.12 6.77
CA GLU A 110 -13.06 -8.02 7.92
C GLU A 110 -14.13 -7.76 9.00
N THR A 111 -14.46 -6.49 9.26
CA THR A 111 -15.54 -6.12 10.21
C THR A 111 -16.95 -6.42 9.68
N LYS A 112 -17.12 -6.54 8.37
CA LYS A 112 -18.43 -6.73 7.72
C LYS A 112 -19.13 -8.04 8.10
N ARG A 113 -18.45 -8.97 8.82
CA ARG A 113 -18.96 -10.30 9.22
C ARG A 113 -19.77 -10.98 8.11
N ARG A 114 -19.30 -10.87 6.86
CA ARG A 114 -20.02 -11.45 5.73
C ARG A 114 -19.89 -12.97 5.85
N LEU A 115 -21.02 -13.65 6.07
CA LEU A 115 -21.06 -15.11 6.12
C LEU A 115 -20.41 -15.67 4.85
N VAL A 116 -19.33 -16.45 5.03
CA VAL A 116 -18.51 -16.99 3.92
C VAL A 116 -19.33 -17.92 3.03
N TYR A 117 -20.37 -18.52 3.59
CA TYR A 117 -21.36 -19.28 2.86
C TYR A 117 -22.70 -19.25 3.62
N ILE A 118 -23.79 -19.41 2.88
CA ILE A 118 -25.13 -19.60 3.43
C ILE A 118 -25.45 -21.08 3.19
N THR A 119 -25.69 -21.85 4.25
CA THR A 119 -26.17 -23.22 4.09
C THR A 119 -27.68 -23.16 3.85
N LEU A 120 -28.14 -23.62 2.70
CA LEU A 120 -29.54 -24.00 2.55
C LEU A 120 -29.69 -25.38 3.19
N GLU A 121 -30.57 -25.46 4.18
CA GLU A 121 -31.01 -26.61 4.97
C GLU A 121 -30.41 -27.98 4.57
N ARG A 122 -29.67 -28.60 5.50
CA ARG A 122 -29.17 -29.97 5.34
C ARG A 122 -30.35 -30.93 5.43
N SER A 123 -30.63 -31.66 4.34
CA SER A 123 -31.62 -32.75 4.33
C SER A 123 -31.30 -33.75 5.45
N PRO A 124 -32.27 -34.10 6.32
CA PRO A 124 -32.08 -35.03 7.42
C PRO A 124 -32.09 -36.48 6.91
N ASN A 125 -31.10 -36.87 6.11
CA ASN A 125 -30.75 -38.29 5.93
C ASN A 125 -29.40 -38.45 5.21
N GLN A 126 -28.31 -38.55 5.98
CA GLN A 126 -27.10 -39.36 5.76
C GLN A 126 -26.07 -39.10 6.88
#